data_AF-K6ZFQ2-F1
#
_entry.id   AF-K6ZFQ2-F1
#
_cell.length_a   1.000
_cell.length_b   1.000
_cell.length_c   1.000
_cell.angle_alpha   90.00
_cell.angle_beta   90.00
_cell.angle_gamma   90.00
#
_symmetry.space_group_name_H-M   'P 1'
#
loop_
_entity.id
_entity.type
_entity.pdbx_description
1 polymer ?
#
loop_
_entity_poly.entity_id
_entity_poly.type
_entity_poly.pdbx_seq_one_letter_code
_entity_poly.pdbx_strand_id
1 'polypeptide(L)' 'MPIRVFYDGFCPLCLAEMSRLRQYDVRQQIRFVDIQRARFKQDYPLLN' A
#
# COMPACT_ATOMS: atom_id res chain seq x y z
N MET A 1 7.72 -10.28 -10.69
CA MET A 1 7.21 -10.38 -9.32
C MET A 1 6.97 -8.96 -8.82
N PRO A 2 5.73 -8.56 -8.49
CA PRO A 2 5.44 -7.17 -8.16
C PRO A 2 5.97 -6.79 -6.77
N ILE A 3 6.50 -5.57 -6.65
CA ILE A 3 6.91 -4.97 -5.37
C ILE A 3 5.63 -4.71 -4.55
N ARG A 4 5.66 -5.01 -3.26
CA ARG A 4 4.55 -4.69 -2.34
C ARG A 4 4.93 -3.48 -1.51
N VAL A 5 4.08 -2.45 -1.53
CA VAL A 5 4.24 -1.24 -0.72
C VAL A 5 3.09 -1.19 0.28
N PHE A 6 3.45 -1.24 1.55
CA PHE A 6 2.52 -1.07 2.66
C PHE A 6 2.48 0.39 3.06
N TYR A 7 1.30 0.94 3.27
CA TYR A 7 1.13 2.34 3.65
C TYR A 7 -0.04 2.52 4.61
N ASP A 8 -0.02 3.62 5.36
CA ASP A 8 -1.09 4.01 6.27
C ASP A 8 -2.17 4.84 5.56
N GLY A 9 -3.37 4.29 5.42
CA GLY A 9 -4.53 4.97 4.83
C GLY A 9 -5.11 6.11 5.68
N PHE A 10 -4.75 6.23 6.96
CA PHE A 10 -5.18 7.33 7.82
C PHE A 10 -4.17 8.49 7.86
N CYS A 11 -3.01 8.34 7.20
CA CYS A 11 -2.04 9.40 7.06
C CYS A 11 -2.22 10.15 5.71
N PRO A 12 -2.61 11.44 5.72
CA PRO A 12 -2.82 12.21 4.49
C PRO A 12 -1.57 12.33 3.62
N LEU A 13 -0.38 12.41 4.24
CA LEU A 13 0.89 12.47 3.52
C LEU A 13 1.18 11.15 2.79
N CYS A 14 1.03 10.01 3.48
CA CYS A 14 1.20 8.70 2.84
C CYS A 14 0.23 8.51 1.67
N LEU A 15 -1.02 8.96 1.81
CA LEU A 15 -1.99 8.91 0.72
C LEU A 15 -1.56 9.75 -0.49
N ALA A 16 -1.03 10.96 -0.27
CA ALA A 16 -0.52 11.81 -1.34
C ALA A 16 0.67 11.17 -2.06
N GLU A 17 1.63 10.61 -1.30
CA GLU A 17 2.79 9.89 -1.84
C GLU A 17 2.38 8.67 -2.66
N MET A 18 1.48 7.83 -2.14
CA MET A 18 0.99 6.65 -2.86
C MET A 18 0.21 7.03 -4.12
N SER A 19 -0.55 8.12 -4.09
CA SER A 19 -1.26 8.63 -5.27
C SER A 19 -0.27 9.05 -6.37
N ARG A 20 0.80 9.74 -6.00
CA ARG A 20 1.88 10.10 -6.92
C ARG A 20 2.61 8.87 -7.45
N LEU A 21 2.91 7.90 -6.59
CA LEU A 21 3.60 6.66 -7.00
C LEU A 21 2.75 5.84 -7.98
N ARG A 22 1.43 5.75 -7.78
CA ARG A 22 0.50 5.09 -8.71
C ARG A 22 0.50 5.72 -10.11
N GLN A 23 0.67 7.03 -10.21
CA GLN A 23 0.77 7.70 -11.51
C GLN A 23 2.01 7.27 -12.30
N TYR A 24 3.11 6.95 -11.60
CA TYR A 24 4.34 6.47 -12.22
C TYR A 24 4.39 4.95 -12.40
N ASP A 25 3.54 4.18 -11.70
CA ASP A 25 3.44 2.73 -11.83
C ASP A 25 2.64 2.29 -13.08
N VAL A 26 3.03 2.81 -14.24
CA VAL A 26 2.36 2.58 -15.53
C VAL A 26 2.40 1.10 -15.98
N ARG A 27 3.32 0.31 -15.40
CA ARG A 27 3.47 -1.12 -15.66
C ARG A 27 2.82 -2.00 -14.59
N GLN A 28 2.09 -1.40 -13.63
CA GLN A 28 1.41 -2.09 -12.53
C GLN A 28 2.33 -3.08 -11.79
N GLN A 29 3.58 -2.68 -11.58
CA GLN A 29 4.58 -3.49 -10.90
C GLN A 29 4.51 -3.33 -9.38
N ILE A 30 3.71 -2.39 -8.88
CA ILE A 30 3.57 -2.12 -7.46
C ILE A 30 2.17 -2.53 -6.98
N ARG A 31 2.15 -3.38 -5.94
CA ARG A 31 0.94 -3.71 -5.19
C ARG A 31 0.90 -2.85 -3.94
N PHE A 32 -0.03 -1.91 -3.92
CA PHE A 32 -0.30 -1.04 -2.79
C PHE A 32 -1.22 -1.74 -1.78
N VAL A 33 -0.80 -1.83 -0.52
CA VAL A 33 -1.54 -2.44 0.57
C VAL A 33 -1.73 -1.41 1.67
N ASP A 34 -2.97 -1.05 1.93
CA ASP A 34 -3.33 -0.19 3.06
C ASP A 34 -3.42 -1.02 4.34
N ILE A 35 -2.60 -0.67 5.34
CA ILE A 35 -2.52 -1.37 6.63
C ILE A 35 -3.75 -1.11 7.51
N GLN A 36 -4.53 -0.07 7.22
CA GLN A 36 -5.76 0.26 7.95
C GLN A 36 -6.97 -0.57 7.47
N ARG A 37 -6.81 -1.40 6.44
CA ARG A 37 -7.88 -2.30 5.97
C ARG A 37 -8.24 -3.31 7.06
N ALA A 38 -9.54 -3.53 7.26
CA ALA A 38 -10.07 -4.43 8.28
C ALA A 38 -9.48 -5.86 8.24
N ARG A 39 -9.13 -6.35 7.04
CA ARG A 39 -8.56 -7.69 6.85
C ARG A 39 -7.03 -7.72 6.89
N PHE A 40 -6.34 -6.59 7.08
CA PHE A 40 -4.88 -6.52 7.00
C PHE A 40 -4.19 -7.54 7.93
N LYS A 41 -4.61 -7.61 9.20
CA LYS A 41 -4.07 -8.59 10.17
C LYS A 41 -4.35 -10.05 9.80
N GLN A 42 -5.44 -10.31 9.07
CA GLN A 42 -5.78 -11.66 8.59
C GLN A 42 -4.94 -12.03 7.36
N ASP A 43 -4.75 -11.07 6.45
CA ASP A 43 -4.00 -11.24 5.20
C ASP A 43 -2.48 -11.26 5.46
N TYR A 44 -2.01 -10.57 6.52
CA TYR A 44 -0.60 -10.42 6.89
C TYR A 44 -0.37 -10.66 8.39
N PRO A 45 -0.63 -11.88 8.92
CA PRO A 45 -0.58 -12.18 10.35
C PRO A 45 0.83 -12.13 10.96
N LEU A 46 1.87 -12.09 10.13
CA LEU A 46 3.28 -12.07 10.55
C LEU A 46 3.91 -10.67 10.47
N LEU A 47 3.17 -9.65 10.00
CA LEU A 47 3.61 -8.26 10.06
C LEU A 47 3.07 -7.64 11.35
N ASN A 48 3.98 -7.17 12.22
CA ASN A 48 3.67 -6.48 13.48
C ASN A 48 3.66 -4.96 13.31
#